data_AF-A0A669QY40-F1
#
_entry.id   AF-A0A669QY40-F1
#
_cell.length_a   1.000
_cell.length_b   1.000
_cell.length_c   1.000
_cell.angle_alpha   90.00
_cell.angle_beta   90.00
_cell.angle_gamma   90.00
#
_symmetry.space_group_name_H-M   'P 1'
#
loop_
_entity.id
_entity.type
_entity.pdbx_description
1 polymer ?
#
loop_
_entity_poly.entity_id
_entity_poly.type
_entity_poly.pdbx_seq_one_letter_code
_entity_poly.pdbx_strand_id
1 'polypeptide(L)' 'VCISKNPLCENPDNSYPSARTCNYTLFLPKYSSKEILEEKLLFAIEYNEGFGLQ' A
#
# COMPACT_ATOMS: atom_id res chain seq x y z
N VAL A 1 5.31 -6.77 -0.12
CA VAL A 1 4.21 -7.38 -0.89
C VAL A 1 3.61 -8.49 -0.05
N CYS A 2 2.39 -8.30 0.44
CA CYS A 2 1.68 -9.32 1.19
C CYS A 2 1.37 -10.49 0.24
N ILE A 3 2.05 -11.62 0.41
CA ILE A 3 1.78 -12.85 -0.34
C ILE A 3 0.66 -13.57 0.42
N SER A 4 -0.34 -14.07 -0.31
CA SER A 4 -1.68 -14.53 0.12
C SER A 4 -1.79 -15.60 1.23
N LYS A 5 -0.73 -15.91 1.98
CA LYS A 5 -0.74 -16.92 3.06
C LYS A 5 0.08 -16.54 4.31
N ASN A 6 0.25 -15.25 4.62
CA ASN A 6 0.83 -14.84 5.90
C ASN A 6 -0.29 -14.47 6.90
N PRO A 7 -0.41 -15.13 8.07
CA PRO A 7 -1.42 -14.82 9.10
C PRO A 7 -1.30 -13.41 9.71
N LEU A 8 -0.25 -12.65 9.36
CA LEU A 8 -0.10 -11.22 9.67
C LEU A 8 -0.85 -10.29 8.71
N CYS A 9 -1.64 -10.80 7.74
CA CYS A 9 -2.53 -9.97 6.92
C CYS A 9 -3.75 -9.51 7.72
N GLU A 10 -3.50 -8.79 8.81
CA GLU A 10 -4.47 -7.90 9.42
C GLU A 10 -4.98 -6.95 8.33
N ASN A 11 -6.31 -6.89 8.20
CA ASN A 11 -7.11 -6.10 7.26
C ASN A 11 -6.35 -5.38 6.11
N PRO A 12 -6.59 -5.71 4.82
CA PRO A 12 -5.95 -5.01 3.69
C PRO A 12 -6.11 -3.47 3.73
N ASP A 13 -7.14 -2.97 4.41
CA ASP A 13 -7.38 -1.54 4.64
C ASP A 13 -6.30 -0.85 5.49
N ASN A 14 -5.53 -1.61 6.26
CA ASN A 14 -4.42 -1.11 7.08
C ASN A 14 -3.10 -1.00 6.30
N SER A 15 -3.02 -1.58 5.09
CA SER A 15 -1.80 -1.58 4.29
C SER A 15 -1.72 -0.38 3.34
N TYR A 16 -0.55 0.24 3.24
CA TYR A 16 -0.28 1.24 2.21
C TYR A 16 0.02 0.58 0.84
N PRO A 17 -0.31 1.24 -0.27
CA PRO A 17 0.13 0.80 -1.59
C PRO A 17 1.65 0.91 -1.70
N SER A 18 2.25 0.10 -2.58
CA SER A 18 3.70 0.14 -2.82
C SER A 18 3.97 0.15 -4.32
N ALA A 19 5.05 0.79 -4.75
CA ALA A 19 5.44 0.85 -6.15
C ALA A 19 6.83 0.27 -6.36
N ARG A 20 7.01 -0.48 -7.45
CA ARG A 20 8.32 -0.75 -8.03
C ARG A 20 8.49 0.14 -9.25
N THR A 21 9.28 1.19 -9.07
CA THR A 21 9.53 2.18 -10.11
C THR A 21 10.38 1.62 -11.26
N CYS A 22 11.27 0.66 -10.97
CA CYS A 22 12.13 0.02 -11.97
C CYS A 22 11.38 -0.74 -13.07
N ASN A 23 10.14 -1.16 -12.82
CA ASN A 23 9.28 -1.85 -13.78
C ASN A 23 7.88 -1.22 -13.88
N TYR A 24 7.74 0.04 -13.46
CA TYR A 24 6.49 0.82 -13.52
C TYR A 24 5.26 0.08 -12.95
N THR A 25 5.46 -0.72 -11.90
CA THR A 25 4.40 -1.55 -11.32
C THR A 25 3.92 -0.95 -10.00
N LEU A 26 2.60 -0.73 -9.89
CA LEU A 26 1.91 -0.34 -8.66
C LEU A 26 1.22 -1.56 -8.03
N PHE A 27 1.49 -1.81 -6.76
CA PHE A 27 0.87 -2.89 -5.98
C PHE A 27 -0.19 -2.28 -5.05
N LEU A 28 -1.46 -2.58 -5.36
CA LEU A 28 -2.60 -2.16 -4.56
C LEU A 28 -3.11 -3.33 -3.71
N PRO A 29 -3.26 -3.14 -2.38
CA PRO A 29 -4.07 -4.03 -1.55
C PRO A 29 -5.52 -4.10 -2.06
N LYS A 30 -6.20 -5.21 -1.74
CA LYS A 30 -7.61 -5.39 -2.05
C LYS A 30 -8.47 -4.71 -0.97
N TYR A 31 -8.51 -3.39 -1.03
CA TYR A 31 -9.29 -2.56 -0.11
C TYR A 31 -10.77 -2.92 -0.12
N SER A 32 -11.44 -2.76 1.03
CA SER A 32 -12.85 -3.07 1.20
C SER A 32 -13.77 -2.03 0.55
N SER A 33 -13.29 -0.79 0.35
CA SER A 33 -14.04 0.29 -0.29
C SER A 33 -13.16 1.17 -1.17
N LYS A 34 -13.81 1.96 -2.05
CA LYS A 34 -13.12 2.92 -2.92
C LYS A 34 -12.52 4.08 -2.12
N GLU A 35 -13.23 4.51 -1.09
CA GLU A 35 -12.86 5.64 -0.22
C GLU A 35 -11.52 5.34 0.49
N ILE A 36 -11.35 4.11 0.99
CA ILE A 36 -10.10 3.66 1.63
C ILE A 36 -8.95 3.64 0.63
N LEU A 37 -9.20 3.16 -0.60
CA LEU A 37 -8.18 3.16 -1.66
C LEU A 37 -7.72 4.58 -1.96
N GLU A 38 -8.66 5.52 -2.11
CA GLU A 38 -8.38 6.93 -2.42
C GLU A 38 -7.54 7.57 -1.32
N GLU A 39 -7.96 7.44 -0.06
CA GLU A 39 -7.23 7.97 1.11
C GLU A 39 -5.80 7.42 1.17
N LYS A 40 -5.63 6.09 1.10
CA LYS A 40 -4.31 5.44 1.22
C LYS A 40 -3.40 5.75 0.05
N LEU A 41 -3.95 5.88 -1.16
CA LEU A 41 -3.17 6.20 -2.35
C LEU A 41 -2.68 7.65 -2.34
N LEU A 42 -3.56 8.60 -2.02
CA LEU A 42 -3.19 10.02 -1.90
C LEU A 42 -2.11 10.18 -0.82
N PHE A 43 -2.33 9.57 0.35
CA PHE A 43 -1.34 9.58 1.44
C PHE A 43 0.02 9.03 0.99
N ALA A 44 0.05 7.88 0.30
CA ALA A 44 1.32 7.26 -0.12
C ALA A 44 2.07 8.07 -1.20
N ILE A 45 1.38 8.88 -2.00
CA ILE A 45 2.00 9.77 -3.00
C ILE A 45 2.54 11.03 -2.32
N GLU A 46 1.75 11.64 -1.43
CA GLU A 46 2.10 12.86 -0.70
C GLU A 46 3.25 12.63 0.29
N TYR A 47 3.21 11.50 1.01
CA TYR A 47 4.16 11.15 2.06
C TYR A 47 5.14 10.05 1.60
N ASN A 48 5.66 10.16 0.37
CA ASN A 48 6.71 9.25 -0.12
C ASN A 48 8.08 9.63 0.46
N GLU A 49 8.27 9.47 1.76
CA GLU A 49 9.62 9.58 2.32
C GLU A 49 10.37 8.27 2.04
N GLY A 50 11.43 8.36 1.24
CA GLY A 50 12.37 7.27 1.02
C GLY A 50 12.94 6.77 2.35
N PHE A 51 13.21 5.45 2.43
CA PHE A 51 13.72 4.68 3.57
C PHE A 51 14.03 5.43 4.89
N GLY A 52 13.15 5.29 5.89
CA GLY A 52 13.55 5.18 7.29
C GLY A 52 13.65 6.45 8.13
N LEU A 53 12.67 7.36 8.07
CA LEU A 53 12.45 8.28 9.19
C LEU A 53 11.52 7.60 10.21
N GLN A 54 12.13 7.22 11.33
CA GLN A 54 11.55 6.56 12.49
C GLN A 54 10.92 7.58 13.44
#